data_AF-A0A519UDC0-F1
#
_entry.id   AF-A0A519UDC0-F1
#
_cell.length_a   1.000
_cell.length_b   1.000
_cell.length_c   1.000
_cell.angle_alpha   90.00
_cell.angle_beta   90.00
_cell.angle_gamma   90.00
#
_symmetry.space_group_name_H-M   'P 1'
#
loop_
_entity.id
_entity.type
_entity.pdbx_description
1 polymer ?
#
loop_
_entity_poly.entity_id
_entity_poly.type
_entity_poly.pdbx_seq_one_letter_code
_entity_poly.pdbx_strand_id
1 'polypeptide(L)'
;TKVNGTEEYNGRPLRFVDMVGRFSEKPGGRWSEGSHVTTGEENSGVRLIKFPWLPMSENLFQFNSATEIRLAEIYYALAECKYRAGNKADAAKLLDAVRKRNFPDAAWPANSYEANIASLTDDEFVKDLGREFIGERHRRTDLVRWDRFGLQWWDKAPDAKDRSVFPIPARALNSNSLLKPNGFE
;
A
#
# COMPACT_ATOMS: atom_id res chain seq x y z
N THR A 1 -19.79 4.99 20.24
CA THR A 1 -19.40 6.25 20.90
C THR A 1 -19.14 7.29 19.82
N LYS A 2 -19.61 8.53 19.98
CA LYS A 2 -19.28 9.60 19.01
C LYS A 2 -17.81 9.99 19.22
N VAL A 3 -17.00 9.83 18.18
CA VAL A 3 -15.62 10.36 18.16
C VAL A 3 -15.74 11.82 17.78
N ASN A 4 -15.19 12.72 18.59
CA ASN A 4 -15.11 14.13 18.26
C ASN A 4 -13.72 14.42 17.67
N GLY A 5 -13.65 15.38 16.77
CA GLY A 5 -12.37 15.85 16.23
C GLY A 5 -11.56 16.61 17.27
N THR A 6 -10.25 16.69 17.04
CA THR A 6 -9.29 17.48 17.84
C THR A 6 -8.66 18.62 17.06
N GLU A 7 -8.67 18.57 15.72
CA GLU A 7 -8.05 19.58 14.85
C GLU A 7 -9.10 20.46 14.16
N GLU A 8 -9.33 20.32 12.85
CA GLU A 8 -10.29 21.16 12.10
C GLU A 8 -11.73 21.00 12.58
N TYR A 9 -12.04 19.85 13.17
CA TYR A 9 -13.35 19.51 13.70
C TYR A 9 -13.37 19.50 15.23
N ASN A 10 -12.51 20.29 15.89
CA ASN A 10 -12.37 20.30 17.36
C ASN A 10 -13.72 20.41 18.09
N GLY A 11 -14.01 19.42 18.94
CA GLY A 11 -15.23 19.34 19.76
C GLY A 11 -16.49 18.97 18.99
N ARG A 12 -16.40 18.73 17.67
CA ARG A 12 -17.53 18.35 16.80
C ARG A 12 -17.45 16.86 16.46
N PRO A 13 -18.58 16.17 16.22
CA PRO A 13 -18.55 14.78 15.77
C PRO A 13 -17.77 14.62 14.47
N LEU A 14 -16.75 13.76 14.48
CA LEU A 14 -15.91 13.48 13.33
C LEU A 14 -16.65 12.56 12.35
N ARG A 15 -16.73 12.98 11.08
CA ARG A 15 -17.32 12.19 9.98
C ARG A 15 -16.25 11.92 8.94
N PHE A 16 -15.75 10.68 8.92
CA PHE A 16 -14.76 10.25 7.94
C PHE A 16 -15.31 10.33 6.52
N VAL A 17 -14.45 10.72 5.59
CA VAL A 17 -14.74 10.81 4.16
C VAL A 17 -13.68 10.06 3.36
N ASP A 18 -14.04 9.53 2.20
CA ASP A 18 -13.17 8.74 1.32
C ASP A 18 -12.31 9.60 0.38
N MET A 19 -12.17 10.88 0.69
CA MET A 19 -11.50 11.90 -0.10
C MET A 19 -10.51 12.68 0.78
N VAL A 20 -9.54 13.33 0.14
CA VAL A 20 -8.57 14.20 0.81
C VAL A 20 -8.85 15.64 0.43
N GLY A 21 -9.03 16.51 1.41
CA GLY A 21 -9.30 17.92 1.17
C GLY A 21 -9.63 18.74 2.42
N ARG A 22 -9.61 20.06 2.26
CA ARG A 22 -9.86 21.09 3.29
C ARG A 22 -11.35 21.49 3.36
N PHE A 23 -12.23 20.57 3.73
CA PHE A 23 -13.69 20.79 3.72
C PHE A 23 -14.17 21.70 4.85
N SER A 24 -13.46 21.76 5.97
CA SER A 24 -13.76 22.69 7.06
C SER A 24 -13.64 24.15 6.61
N GLU A 25 -12.74 24.44 5.66
CA GLU A 25 -12.55 25.80 5.13
C GLU A 25 -13.49 26.15 3.98
N LYS A 26 -13.74 25.19 3.09
CA LYS A 26 -14.61 25.38 1.92
C LYS A 26 -15.60 24.21 1.80
N PRO A 27 -16.75 24.29 2.47
CA PRO A 27 -17.76 23.22 2.47
C PRO A 27 -18.33 22.87 1.09
N GLY A 28 -18.25 23.80 0.12
CA GLY A 28 -18.67 23.59 -1.28
C GLY A 28 -17.66 22.80 -2.14
N GLY A 29 -16.52 22.42 -1.58
CA GLY A 29 -15.47 21.64 -2.25
C GLY A 29 -14.37 22.50 -2.88
N ARG A 30 -13.13 22.03 -2.77
CA ARG A 30 -11.93 22.61 -3.43
C ARG A 30 -11.57 21.83 -4.69
N TRP A 31 -12.54 21.31 -5.43
CA TRP A 31 -12.31 20.37 -6.54
C TRP A 31 -11.34 20.87 -7.60
N SER A 32 -11.37 22.17 -7.89
CA SER A 32 -10.44 22.81 -8.83
C SER A 32 -9.00 22.93 -8.32
N GLU A 33 -8.77 22.74 -7.03
CA GLU A 33 -7.47 22.89 -6.37
C GLU A 33 -6.75 21.55 -6.17
N GLY A 34 -7.40 20.44 -6.55
CA GLY A 34 -6.85 19.09 -6.46
C GLY A 34 -7.03 18.44 -5.08
N SER A 35 -6.70 17.15 -5.02
CA SER A 35 -6.65 16.33 -3.81
C SER A 35 -5.18 15.97 -3.60
N HIS A 36 -4.60 16.39 -2.48
CA HIS A 36 -3.19 16.18 -2.14
C HIS A 36 -3.01 15.72 -0.69
N VAL A 37 -1.99 14.90 -0.36
CA VAL A 37 -1.73 14.42 1.01
C VAL A 37 -1.53 15.58 1.99
N THR A 38 -0.97 16.70 1.52
CA THR A 38 -0.73 17.92 2.30
C THR A 38 -1.99 18.76 2.53
N THR A 39 -3.10 18.40 1.87
CA THR A 39 -4.40 19.09 1.97
C THR A 39 -5.45 18.27 2.72
N GLY A 40 -5.04 17.19 3.39
CA GLY A 40 -5.95 16.39 4.21
C GLY A 40 -6.29 17.05 5.55
N GLU A 41 -7.51 16.80 6.01
CA GLU A 41 -8.00 17.12 7.36
C GLU A 41 -8.09 15.84 8.21
N GLU A 42 -8.32 15.98 9.51
CA GLU A 42 -8.44 14.86 10.46
C GLU A 42 -9.38 13.72 9.99
N ASN A 43 -10.44 14.07 9.26
CA ASN A 43 -11.44 13.13 8.76
C ASN A 43 -11.15 12.58 7.34
N SER A 44 -10.10 13.04 6.67
CA SER A 44 -9.79 12.70 5.27
C SER A 44 -9.27 11.28 5.11
N GLY A 45 -9.71 10.60 4.05
CA GLY A 45 -9.24 9.30 3.61
C GLY A 45 -9.78 8.07 4.37
N VAL A 46 -9.61 6.90 3.77
CA VAL A 46 -9.99 5.61 4.36
C VAL A 46 -8.97 5.19 5.43
N ARG A 47 -9.44 4.67 6.56
CA ARG A 47 -8.59 4.16 7.65
C ARG A 47 -8.29 2.68 7.43
N LEU A 48 -7.00 2.34 7.39
CA LEU A 48 -6.56 0.94 7.28
C LEU A 48 -6.76 0.23 8.62
N ILE A 49 -7.73 -0.68 8.70
CA ILE A 49 -7.95 -1.59 9.84
C ILE A 49 -7.69 -3.02 9.39
N LYS A 50 -6.45 -3.31 9.02
CA LYS A 50 -6.00 -4.68 8.68
C LYS A 50 -5.55 -5.44 9.93
N PHE A 51 -4.78 -4.77 10.78
CA PHE A 51 -4.43 -5.25 12.10
C PHE A 51 -5.35 -4.57 13.13
N PRO A 52 -6.07 -5.33 13.97
CA PRO A 52 -7.03 -4.75 14.90
C PRO A 52 -6.30 -3.95 15.98
N TRP A 53 -6.95 -2.88 16.44
CA TRP A 53 -6.54 -2.19 17.65
C TRP A 53 -6.93 -3.03 18.86
N LEU A 54 -5.93 -3.48 19.60
CA LEU A 54 -6.15 -4.22 20.84
C LEU A 54 -6.40 -3.24 22.01
N PRO A 55 -7.25 -3.62 22.97
CA PRO A 55 -7.70 -2.71 24.01
C PRO A 55 -6.56 -2.27 24.93
N MET A 56 -6.40 -0.95 25.05
CA MET A 56 -5.47 -0.35 26.02
C MET A 56 -5.91 -0.60 27.47
N SER A 57 -7.23 -0.68 27.73
CA SER A 57 -7.79 -0.97 29.05
C SER A 57 -7.40 -2.35 29.59
N GLU A 58 -6.99 -3.27 28.71
CA GLU A 58 -6.50 -4.60 29.07
C GLU A 58 -4.98 -4.70 28.91
N ASN A 59 -4.29 -3.57 28.71
CA ASN A 59 -2.85 -3.50 28.46
C ASN A 59 -2.39 -4.32 27.25
N LEU A 60 -3.24 -4.44 26.22
CA LEU A 60 -2.94 -5.19 24.99
C LEU A 60 -2.53 -4.26 23.83
N PHE A 61 -2.40 -2.96 24.05
CA PHE A 61 -2.03 -2.00 22.99
C PHE A 61 -0.69 -2.41 22.34
N GLN A 62 -0.71 -2.63 21.01
CA GLN A 62 0.42 -3.12 20.21
C GLN A 62 0.90 -4.55 20.52
N PHE A 63 0.08 -5.40 21.14
CA PHE A 63 0.41 -6.82 21.39
C PHE A 63 0.21 -7.73 20.16
N ASN A 64 -0.22 -7.19 19.03
CA ASN A 64 -0.32 -7.96 17.80
C ASN A 64 1.08 -8.34 17.27
N SER A 65 1.27 -9.59 16.88
CA SER A 65 2.49 -10.00 16.18
C SER A 65 2.58 -9.34 14.81
N ALA A 66 3.78 -8.90 14.44
CA ALA A 66 4.07 -8.47 13.08
C ALA A 66 4.18 -9.67 12.14
N THR A 67 3.56 -9.60 10.97
CA THR A 67 3.67 -10.62 9.92
C THR A 67 4.91 -10.37 9.07
N GLU A 68 6.09 -10.72 9.61
CA GLU A 68 7.35 -10.52 8.86
C GLU A 68 7.44 -11.41 7.61
N ILE A 69 6.98 -12.67 7.70
CA ILE A 69 6.83 -13.59 6.55
C ILE A 69 5.55 -14.40 6.74
N ARG A 70 4.81 -14.65 5.65
CA ARG A 70 3.63 -15.52 5.66
C ARG A 70 3.55 -16.37 4.40
N LEU A 71 2.83 -17.48 4.48
CA LEU A 71 2.75 -18.46 3.38
C LEU A 71 2.36 -17.84 2.03
N ALA A 72 1.42 -16.88 2.03
CA ALA A 72 1.01 -16.19 0.81
C ALA A 72 2.19 -15.52 0.08
N GLU A 73 3.16 -14.96 0.80
CA GLU A 73 4.35 -14.35 0.19
C GLU A 73 5.14 -15.38 -0.63
N ILE A 74 5.25 -16.61 -0.14
CA ILE A 74 5.92 -17.71 -0.86
C ILE A 74 5.14 -18.08 -2.13
N TYR A 75 3.81 -18.13 -2.06
CA TYR A 75 2.95 -18.36 -3.23
C TYR A 75 3.12 -17.24 -4.26
N TYR A 76 3.10 -15.97 -3.83
CA TYR A 76 3.25 -14.82 -4.72
C TYR A 76 4.65 -14.73 -5.32
N ALA A 77 5.71 -15.03 -4.55
CA ALA A 77 7.07 -15.07 -5.06
C ALA A 77 7.24 -16.14 -6.14
N LEU A 78 6.72 -17.36 -5.90
CA LEU A 78 6.75 -18.41 -6.91
C LEU A 78 5.87 -18.06 -8.12
N ALA A 79 4.69 -17.47 -7.90
CA ALA A 79 3.81 -17.02 -8.97
C ALA A 79 4.49 -15.97 -9.85
N GLU A 80 5.21 -15.02 -9.25
CA GLU A 80 5.94 -14.00 -9.99
C GLU A 80 7.08 -14.61 -10.82
N CYS A 81 7.83 -15.56 -10.26
CA CYS A 81 8.85 -16.32 -11.01
C CYS A 81 8.25 -17.03 -12.23
N LYS A 82 7.10 -17.71 -12.05
CA LYS A 82 6.39 -18.40 -13.15
C LYS A 82 5.85 -17.42 -14.20
N TYR A 83 5.29 -16.30 -13.74
CA TYR A 83 4.78 -15.23 -14.58
C TYR A 83 5.88 -14.66 -15.48
N ARG A 84 7.03 -14.31 -14.90
CA ARG A 84 8.20 -13.77 -15.61
C ARG A 84 8.83 -14.80 -16.56
N ALA A 85 8.70 -16.09 -16.27
CA ALA A 85 9.09 -17.17 -17.18
C ALA A 85 8.08 -17.43 -18.32
N GLY A 86 7.03 -16.61 -18.45
CA GLY A 86 5.99 -16.74 -19.47
C GLY A 86 4.90 -17.78 -19.14
N ASN A 87 4.99 -18.47 -18.00
CA ASN A 87 3.99 -19.44 -17.57
C ASN A 87 2.91 -18.77 -16.72
N LYS A 88 2.05 -17.98 -17.38
CA LYS A 88 0.93 -17.29 -16.72
C LYS A 88 -0.09 -18.24 -16.10
N ALA A 89 -0.31 -19.41 -16.71
CA ALA A 89 -1.30 -20.38 -16.23
C ALA A 89 -0.95 -20.92 -14.84
N ASP A 90 0.31 -21.28 -14.59
CA ASP A 90 0.73 -21.74 -13.26
C ASP A 90 0.88 -20.60 -12.26
N ALA A 91 1.22 -19.39 -12.72
CA ALA A 91 1.17 -18.20 -11.87
C ALA A 91 -0.25 -17.94 -11.36
N ALA A 92 -1.25 -18.02 -12.25
CA ALA A 92 -2.66 -17.83 -11.90
C ALA A 92 -3.14 -18.82 -10.83
N LYS A 93 -2.80 -20.11 -10.96
CA LYS A 93 -3.10 -21.14 -9.94
C LYS A 93 -2.55 -20.78 -8.56
N LEU A 94 -1.30 -20.33 -8.51
CA LEU A 94 -0.63 -19.97 -7.26
C LEU A 94 -1.26 -18.73 -6.60
N LEU A 95 -1.59 -17.72 -7.41
CA LEU A 95 -2.30 -16.54 -6.93
C LEU A 95 -3.71 -16.90 -6.43
N ASP A 96 -4.43 -17.71 -7.19
CA ASP A 96 -5.80 -18.10 -6.86
C ASP A 96 -5.89 -18.98 -5.60
N ALA A 97 -4.86 -19.79 -5.33
CA ALA A 97 -4.72 -20.55 -4.08
C ALA A 97 -4.71 -19.66 -2.83
N VAL A 98 -4.27 -18.40 -2.95
CA VAL A 98 -4.33 -17.40 -1.87
C VAL A 98 -5.62 -16.59 -1.94
N ARG A 99 -5.92 -16.05 -3.14
CA ARG A 99 -6.95 -15.04 -3.34
C ARG A 99 -8.36 -15.56 -3.07
N LYS A 100 -8.63 -16.85 -3.31
CA LYS A 100 -9.97 -17.43 -3.12
C LYS A 100 -10.56 -17.16 -1.73
N ARG A 101 -9.71 -17.12 -0.69
CA ARG A 101 -10.14 -16.82 0.69
C ARG A 101 -10.76 -15.43 0.84
N ASN A 102 -10.38 -14.48 -0.02
CA ASN A 102 -10.80 -13.08 0.06
C ASN A 102 -12.13 -12.80 -0.64
N PHE A 103 -12.78 -13.82 -1.23
CA PHE A 103 -14.03 -13.67 -1.97
C PHE A 103 -15.10 -14.68 -1.52
N PRO A 104 -16.39 -14.30 -1.51
CA PRO A 104 -17.47 -15.27 -1.39
C PRO A 104 -17.56 -16.12 -2.66
N ASP A 105 -18.12 -17.34 -2.54
CA ASP A 105 -18.20 -18.31 -3.65
C ASP A 105 -18.88 -17.74 -4.90
N ALA A 106 -19.93 -16.93 -4.72
CA ALA A 106 -20.65 -16.30 -5.84
C ALA A 106 -19.80 -15.28 -6.62
N ALA A 107 -18.81 -14.64 -5.98
CA ALA A 107 -17.92 -13.69 -6.63
C ALA A 107 -16.65 -14.34 -7.18
N TRP A 108 -16.30 -15.54 -6.72
CA TRP A 108 -15.04 -16.20 -7.09
C TRP A 108 -14.85 -16.39 -8.60
N PRO A 109 -15.84 -16.87 -9.38
CA PRO A 109 -15.65 -17.08 -10.83
C PRO A 109 -15.22 -15.81 -11.58
N ALA A 110 -15.70 -14.64 -11.18
CA ALA A 110 -15.34 -13.37 -11.80
C ALA A 110 -13.98 -12.82 -11.36
N ASN A 111 -13.43 -13.31 -10.24
CA ASN A 111 -12.18 -12.81 -9.66
C ASN A 111 -11.00 -13.78 -9.83
N SER A 112 -11.25 -15.05 -10.18
CA SER A 112 -10.21 -16.06 -10.45
C SER A 112 -9.35 -15.69 -11.65
N TYR A 113 -8.03 -15.68 -11.50
CA TYR A 113 -7.11 -15.52 -12.63
C TYR A 113 -7.03 -16.78 -13.48
N GLU A 114 -7.22 -17.97 -12.91
CA GLU A 114 -7.28 -19.20 -13.69
C GLU A 114 -8.44 -19.16 -14.70
N ALA A 115 -9.62 -18.73 -14.24
CA ALA A 115 -10.81 -18.58 -15.09
C ALA A 115 -10.72 -17.39 -16.05
N ASN A 116 -9.97 -16.34 -15.69
CA ASN A 116 -9.89 -15.08 -16.42
C ASN A 116 -8.44 -14.68 -16.75
N ILE A 117 -7.66 -15.57 -17.34
CA ILE A 117 -6.20 -15.42 -17.50
C ILE A 117 -5.76 -14.12 -18.18
N ALA A 118 -6.57 -13.58 -19.08
CA ALA A 118 -6.28 -12.31 -19.77
C ALA A 118 -6.24 -11.10 -18.83
N SER A 119 -6.91 -11.18 -17.66
CA SER A 119 -6.88 -10.13 -16.64
C SER A 119 -5.53 -10.04 -15.91
N LEU A 120 -4.74 -11.13 -15.90
CA LEU A 120 -3.44 -11.17 -15.25
C LEU A 120 -2.35 -10.47 -16.10
N THR A 121 -2.38 -9.15 -16.03
CA THR A 121 -1.41 -8.21 -16.62
C THR A 121 -0.36 -7.78 -15.59
N ASP A 122 0.74 -7.15 -16.03
CA ASP A 122 1.75 -6.59 -15.13
C ASP A 122 1.13 -5.62 -14.12
N ASP A 123 0.27 -4.73 -14.60
CA ASP A 123 -0.41 -3.75 -13.76
C ASP A 123 -1.32 -4.42 -12.75
N GLU A 124 -2.02 -5.49 -13.15
CA GLU A 124 -2.87 -6.24 -12.24
C GLU A 124 -2.07 -7.01 -11.19
N PHE A 125 -0.94 -7.62 -11.58
CA PHE A 125 -0.05 -8.31 -10.64
C PHE A 125 0.45 -7.35 -9.55
N VAL A 126 0.90 -6.15 -9.95
CA VAL A 126 1.36 -5.11 -9.02
C VAL A 126 0.22 -4.60 -8.13
N LYS A 127 -1.00 -4.49 -8.65
CA LYS A 127 -2.17 -4.14 -7.84
C LYS A 127 -2.52 -5.24 -6.85
N ASP A 128 -2.37 -6.50 -7.23
CA ASP A 128 -2.69 -7.65 -6.38
C ASP A 128 -1.71 -7.82 -5.23
N LEU A 129 -0.41 -7.66 -5.48
CA LEU A 129 0.62 -7.51 -4.43
C LEU A 129 0.22 -6.40 -3.44
N GLY A 130 -0.23 -5.26 -3.98
CA GLY A 130 -0.72 -4.14 -3.17
C GLY A 130 -1.91 -4.51 -2.28
N ARG A 131 -2.94 -5.19 -2.82
CA ARG A 131 -4.13 -5.59 -2.06
C ARG A 131 -3.79 -6.62 -0.99
N GLU A 132 -2.99 -7.63 -1.32
CA GLU A 132 -2.65 -8.72 -0.42
C GLU A 132 -1.74 -8.25 0.73
N PHE A 133 -0.71 -7.44 0.43
CA PHE A 133 0.34 -7.06 1.39
C PHE A 133 0.30 -5.61 1.88
N ILE A 134 -0.79 -4.86 1.67
CA ILE A 134 -0.95 -3.51 2.23
C ILE A 134 -0.72 -3.53 3.75
N GLY A 135 0.08 -2.59 4.26
CA GLY A 135 0.43 -2.51 5.69
C GLY A 135 1.50 -3.51 6.16
N GLU A 136 2.09 -4.31 5.28
CA GLU A 136 3.06 -5.37 5.64
C GLU A 136 4.48 -5.11 5.11
N ARG A 137 4.89 -3.83 4.93
CA ARG A 137 6.26 -3.44 4.50
C ARG A 137 6.72 -3.93 3.12
N HIS A 138 5.81 -4.46 2.30
CA HIS A 138 6.11 -4.99 0.95
C HIS A 138 6.15 -3.93 -0.16
N ARG A 139 5.23 -2.95 -0.11
CA ARG A 139 4.89 -2.11 -1.27
C ARG A 139 6.07 -1.43 -1.98
N ARG A 140 7.04 -0.89 -1.23
CA ARG A 140 8.22 -0.23 -1.81
C ARG A 140 9.06 -1.21 -2.62
N THR A 141 9.39 -2.35 -2.02
CA THR A 141 10.22 -3.38 -2.63
C THR A 141 9.55 -3.95 -3.87
N ASP A 142 8.25 -4.22 -3.82
CA ASP A 142 7.49 -4.68 -4.99
C ASP A 142 7.54 -3.66 -6.14
N LEU A 143 7.25 -2.40 -5.84
CA LEU A 143 7.29 -1.35 -6.86
C LEU A 143 8.68 -1.16 -7.46
N VAL A 144 9.76 -1.34 -6.68
CA VAL A 144 11.13 -1.30 -7.21
C VAL A 144 11.39 -2.49 -8.14
N ARG A 145 11.04 -3.72 -7.77
CA ARG A 145 11.25 -4.92 -8.59
C ARG A 145 10.43 -4.94 -9.89
N TRP A 146 9.37 -4.16 -9.95
CA TRP A 146 8.49 -4.01 -11.12
C TRP A 146 8.73 -2.70 -11.89
N ASP A 147 9.78 -1.93 -11.55
CA ASP A 147 10.10 -0.65 -12.20
C ASP A 147 8.94 0.36 -12.17
N ARG A 148 8.15 0.33 -11.08
CA ARG A 148 6.97 1.19 -10.87
C ARG A 148 7.16 2.23 -9.76
N PHE A 149 8.23 2.15 -8.96
CA PHE A 149 8.41 3.03 -7.79
C PHE A 149 8.52 4.52 -8.14
N GLY A 150 9.25 4.83 -9.22
CA GLY A 150 9.45 6.21 -9.68
C GLY A 150 8.25 6.80 -10.43
N LEU A 151 7.21 6.03 -10.73
CA LEU A 151 6.11 6.49 -11.57
C LEU A 151 5.17 7.46 -10.85
N GLN A 152 4.29 8.07 -11.64
CA GLN A 152 3.20 8.90 -11.15
C GLN A 152 2.19 8.07 -10.34
N TRP A 153 1.65 8.68 -9.29
CA TRP A 153 0.43 8.26 -8.62
C TRP A 153 -0.39 9.50 -8.27
N TRP A 154 -1.53 9.33 -7.59
CA TRP A 154 -2.54 10.39 -7.44
C TRP A 154 -1.98 11.72 -6.87
N ASP A 155 -0.94 11.67 -6.02
CA ASP A 155 -0.38 12.84 -5.35
C ASP A 155 1.11 13.13 -5.64
N LYS A 156 1.64 12.60 -6.75
CA LYS A 156 3.05 12.82 -7.10
C LYS A 156 3.26 12.58 -8.59
N ALA A 157 3.94 13.50 -9.25
CA ALA A 157 4.45 13.33 -10.60
C ALA A 157 5.52 12.21 -10.67
N PRO A 158 5.92 11.74 -11.87
CA PRO A 158 7.07 10.85 -11.98
C PRO A 158 8.32 11.47 -11.33
N ASP A 159 9.14 10.65 -10.67
CA ASP A 159 10.40 11.11 -10.11
C ASP A 159 11.37 11.56 -11.21
N ALA A 160 12.07 12.66 -10.96
CA ALA A 160 13.10 13.16 -11.87
C ALA A 160 14.43 12.39 -11.75
N LYS A 161 14.61 11.62 -10.67
CA LYS A 161 15.83 10.86 -10.35
C LYS A 161 15.46 9.52 -9.74
N ASP A 162 16.36 8.55 -9.84
CA ASP A 162 16.16 7.25 -9.21
C ASP A 162 16.25 7.34 -7.67
N ARG A 163 15.21 6.84 -7.00
CA ARG A 163 15.05 6.80 -5.54
C ARG A 163 14.82 5.36 -5.05
N SER A 164 15.16 4.37 -5.86
CA SER A 164 14.96 2.95 -5.58
C SER A 164 15.82 2.43 -4.43
N VAL A 165 16.90 3.14 -4.06
CA VAL A 165 17.76 2.85 -2.91
C VAL A 165 17.83 4.07 -1.98
N PHE A 166 17.85 3.86 -0.67
CA PHE A 166 18.02 4.95 0.30
C PHE A 166 19.45 5.50 0.26
N PRO A 167 19.65 6.81 0.47
CA PRO A 167 20.99 7.39 0.56
C PRO A 167 21.73 6.85 1.79
N ILE A 168 23.05 6.70 1.68
CA ILE A 168 23.90 6.39 2.84
C ILE A 168 23.93 7.62 3.77
N PRO A 169 23.59 7.48 5.06
CA PRO A 169 23.55 8.63 5.96
C PRO A 169 24.89 9.36 6.07
N ALA A 170 24.86 10.70 6.06
CA ALA A 170 26.07 11.54 6.12
C ALA A 170 26.96 11.22 7.33
N ARG A 171 26.37 10.88 8.48
CA ARG A 171 27.12 10.44 9.66
C ARG A 171 27.98 9.20 9.39
N ALA A 172 27.45 8.23 8.64
CA ALA A 172 28.18 7.02 8.30
C ALA A 172 29.35 7.33 7.35
N LEU A 173 29.11 8.14 6.31
CA LEU A 173 30.14 8.60 5.36
C LEU A 173 31.28 9.33 6.06
N ASN A 174 30.96 10.23 7.00
CA ASN A 174 31.98 10.99 7.73
C ASN A 174 32.78 10.11 8.71
N SER A 175 32.18 9.04 9.24
CA SER A 175 32.83 8.13 10.19
C SER A 175 33.74 7.09 9.54
N ASN A 176 33.53 6.78 8.25
CA ASN A 176 34.26 5.71 7.56
C ASN A 176 34.62 6.14 6.14
N SER A 177 35.91 6.42 5.91
CA SER A 177 36.43 6.90 4.63
C SER A 177 36.32 5.89 3.47
N LEU A 178 36.08 4.61 3.77
CA LEU A 178 35.81 3.56 2.78
C LEU A 178 34.39 3.63 2.22
N LEU A 179 33.44 4.24 2.93
CA LEU A 179 32.08 4.44 2.42
C LEU A 179 32.07 5.59 1.41
N LYS A 180 31.37 5.37 0.30
CA LYS A 180 31.13 6.38 -0.74
C LYS A 180 29.63 6.58 -0.92
N PRO A 181 29.16 7.79 -1.28
CA PRO A 181 27.77 8.01 -1.63
C PRO A 181 27.33 7.02 -2.71
N ASN A 182 26.12 6.47 -2.58
CA ASN A 182 25.58 5.50 -3.52
C ASN A 182 24.90 6.15 -4.75
N GLY A 183 24.87 7.48 -4.85
CA GLY A 183 24.33 8.21 -6.00
C GLY A 183 22.80 8.28 -6.05
N PHE A 184 22.11 7.77 -5.03
CA PHE A 184 20.67 7.91 -4.86
C PHE A 184 20.35 9.12 -3.96
N GLU A 185 19.23 9.79 -4.24
CA GLU A 185 18.72 10.94 -3.47
C GLU A 185 17.56 10.56 -2.55
#